data_AF-A0A3D4DVK0-F1
#
_entry.id   AF-A0A3D4DVK0-F1
#
_cell.length_a   1.000
_cell.length_b   1.000
_cell.length_c   1.000
_cell.angle_alpha   90.00
_cell.angle_beta   90.00
_cell.angle_gamma   90.00
#
_symmetry.space_group_name_H-M   'P 1'
#
loop_
_entity.id
_entity.type
_entity.pdbx_description
1 polymer ?
#
loop_
_entity_poly.entity_id
_entity_poly.type
_entity_poly.pdbx_seq_one_letter_code
_entity_poly.pdbx_strand_id
1 'polypeptide(L)'
;MSTLKSTLKLGAAALATLLAVAPAQADGEYGVLMKTLANPFWGAMGKGVEDGATEAGVAYYLQAVESDQAAESQLNVCNTMLERNPVAMITAAINSANLLPCMKSAQEAGIKVVDL
;
A
#
# COMPACT_ATOMS: atom_id res chain seq x y z
N MET A 1 -44.31 -49.21 43.80
CA MET A 1 -42.97 -49.65 44.24
C MET A 1 -42.11 -49.91 43.02
N SER A 2 -40.84 -49.50 43.10
CA SER A 2 -39.74 -49.72 42.15
C SER A 2 -39.66 -48.77 40.92
N THR A 3 -39.06 -47.56 41.03
CA THR A 3 -37.64 -47.16 40.79
C THR A 3 -36.99 -47.56 39.46
N LEU A 4 -36.66 -46.56 38.63
CA LEU A 4 -35.35 -46.35 37.97
C LEU A 4 -35.33 -44.92 37.37
N LYS A 5 -34.87 -43.91 38.10
CA LYS A 5 -33.52 -43.29 38.03
C LYS A 5 -33.08 -42.83 36.63
N SER A 6 -33.18 -41.50 36.45
CA SER A 6 -32.13 -40.61 35.91
C SER A 6 -31.61 -40.82 34.49
N THR A 7 -31.95 -39.91 33.58
CA THR A 7 -30.98 -38.94 33.04
C THR A 7 -31.68 -37.91 32.14
N LEU A 8 -31.94 -36.74 32.71
CA LEU A 8 -32.18 -35.51 31.98
C LEU A 8 -30.88 -34.71 32.09
N LYS A 9 -30.26 -34.32 30.96
CA LYS A 9 -29.72 -32.97 30.69
C LYS A 9 -28.69 -32.89 29.56
N LEU A 10 -28.82 -31.78 28.81
CA LEU A 10 -27.84 -31.05 27.97
C LEU A 10 -27.42 -31.75 26.66
N GLY A 11 -27.65 -31.24 25.45
CA GLY A 11 -27.79 -29.85 25.02
C GLY A 11 -26.42 -29.28 24.63
N ALA A 12 -26.08 -29.34 23.34
CA ALA A 12 -25.32 -28.34 22.56
C ALA A 12 -24.85 -28.93 21.22
N ALA A 13 -25.55 -28.59 20.13
CA ALA A 13 -24.97 -28.66 18.79
C ALA A 13 -23.92 -27.55 18.68
N ALA A 14 -22.64 -27.89 18.75
CA ALA A 14 -21.57 -26.96 18.44
C ALA A 14 -21.29 -27.02 16.93
N LEU A 15 -22.00 -26.19 16.15
CA LEU A 15 -21.51 -25.82 14.82
C LEU A 15 -20.25 -24.98 15.02
N ALA A 16 -19.08 -25.58 14.82
CA ALA A 16 -17.84 -24.85 14.72
C ALA A 16 -17.86 -24.01 13.43
N THR A 17 -18.28 -22.76 13.53
CA THR A 17 -18.05 -21.77 12.48
C THR A 17 -16.56 -21.45 12.45
N LEU A 18 -15.81 -22.18 11.61
CA LEU A 18 -14.48 -21.77 11.16
C LEU A 18 -14.67 -20.51 10.30
N LEU A 19 -14.57 -19.34 10.92
CA LEU A 19 -14.32 -18.10 10.19
C LEU A 19 -12.91 -18.21 9.61
N ALA A 20 -12.84 -18.58 8.33
CA ALA A 20 -11.62 -18.41 7.55
C ALA A 20 -11.30 -16.90 7.53
N VAL A 21 -10.32 -16.48 8.31
CA VAL A 21 -9.73 -15.15 8.19
C VAL A 21 -8.94 -15.17 6.88
N ALA A 22 -9.60 -14.76 5.79
CA ALA A 22 -8.89 -14.41 4.58
C ALA A 22 -7.92 -13.26 4.92
N PRO A 23 -6.69 -13.25 4.39
CA PRO A 23 -5.81 -12.10 4.58
C PRO A 23 -6.55 -10.86 4.07
N ALA A 24 -6.58 -9.81 4.89
CA ALA A 24 -7.10 -8.53 4.45
C ALA A 24 -6.21 -8.04 3.30
N GLN A 25 -6.67 -8.19 2.06
CA GLN A 25 -6.06 -7.50 0.94
C GLN A 25 -6.23 -6.01 1.22
N ALA A 26 -5.14 -5.24 1.17
CA ALA A 26 -5.23 -3.80 1.27
C ALA A 26 -6.07 -3.31 0.09
N ASP A 27 -7.26 -2.78 0.36
CA ASP A 27 -8.09 -2.16 -0.66
C ASP A 27 -7.37 -0.89 -1.15
N GLY A 28 -6.86 -0.92 -2.37
CA GLY A 28 -6.30 0.23 -3.07
C GLY A 28 -4.88 0.02 -3.61
N GLU A 29 -4.35 1.05 -4.25
CA GLU A 29 -3.11 1.00 -5.02
C GLU A 29 -2.08 2.00 -4.47
N TYR A 30 -0.82 1.58 -4.37
CA TYR A 30 0.29 2.40 -3.91
C TYR A 30 0.91 3.16 -5.10
N GLY A 31 1.02 4.48 -4.98
CA GLY A 31 1.73 5.31 -5.96
C GLY A 31 3.20 5.44 -5.57
N VAL A 32 4.11 5.07 -6.47
CA VAL A 32 5.56 5.13 -6.22
C VAL A 32 6.23 6.06 -7.23
N LEU A 33 6.74 7.20 -6.76
CA LEU A 33 7.41 8.21 -7.58
C LEU A 33 8.92 8.16 -7.37
N MET A 34 9.64 7.59 -8.32
CA MET A 34 11.10 7.48 -8.30
C MET A 34 11.76 8.74 -8.85
N LYS A 35 12.99 8.99 -8.41
CA LYS A 35 13.85 10.06 -8.91
C LYS A 35 14.13 9.93 -10.40
N THR A 36 14.53 8.75 -10.82
CA THR A 36 14.74 8.33 -12.22
C THR A 36 14.87 6.81 -12.23
N LEU A 37 14.85 6.16 -13.39
CA LEU A 37 15.32 4.77 -13.54
C LEU A 37 16.52 4.66 -14.48
N ALA A 38 17.09 5.80 -14.89
CA ALA A 38 18.13 5.87 -15.92
C ALA A 38 19.52 5.40 -15.44
N ASN A 39 19.71 5.13 -14.15
CA ASN A 39 20.96 4.63 -13.61
C ASN A 39 20.78 3.36 -12.76
N PRO A 40 21.84 2.55 -12.57
CA PRO A 40 21.72 1.25 -11.92
C PRO A 40 21.21 1.29 -10.48
N PHE A 41 21.54 2.35 -9.72
CA PHE A 41 21.09 2.48 -8.33
C PHE A 41 19.57 2.59 -8.27
N TRP A 42 18.98 3.55 -8.99
CA TRP A 42 17.53 3.71 -8.97
C TRP A 42 16.78 2.61 -9.74
N GLY A 43 17.41 2.01 -10.74
CA GLY A 43 16.89 0.79 -11.36
C GLY A 43 16.75 -0.36 -10.35
N ALA A 44 17.75 -0.56 -9.49
CA ALA A 44 17.68 -1.54 -8.41
C ALA A 44 16.62 -1.17 -7.34
N MET A 45 16.49 0.12 -7.00
CA MET A 45 15.43 0.59 -6.09
C MET A 45 14.03 0.29 -6.65
N GLY A 46 13.80 0.55 -7.95
CA GLY A 46 12.54 0.21 -8.63
C GLY A 46 12.24 -1.30 -8.58
N LYS A 47 13.25 -2.15 -8.74
CA LYS A 47 13.10 -3.60 -8.58
C LYS A 47 12.76 -3.99 -7.13
N GLY A 48 13.34 -3.32 -6.15
CA GLY A 48 13.01 -3.52 -4.73
C GLY A 48 11.56 -3.16 -4.41
N VAL A 49 11.02 -2.11 -5.03
CA VAL A 49 9.60 -1.76 -4.92
C VAL A 49 8.71 -2.86 -5.50
N GLU A 50 9.04 -3.36 -6.70
CA GLU A 50 8.32 -4.47 -7.34
C GLU A 50 8.31 -5.73 -6.46
N ASP A 51 9.47 -6.11 -5.93
CA ASP A 51 9.62 -7.28 -5.07
C ASP A 51 8.84 -7.12 -3.77
N GLY A 52 8.95 -5.96 -3.11
CA GLY A 52 8.22 -5.66 -1.88
C GLY A 52 6.71 -5.63 -2.08
N ALA A 53 6.22 -5.06 -3.19
CA ALA A 53 4.80 -5.06 -3.52
C ALA A 53 4.27 -6.48 -3.79
N THR A 54 5.07 -7.31 -4.49
CA THR A 54 4.75 -8.71 -4.76
C THR A 54 4.70 -9.53 -3.47
N GLU A 55 5.70 -9.39 -2.59
CA GLU A 55 5.75 -10.08 -1.30
C GLU A 55 4.58 -9.69 -0.39
N ALA A 56 4.22 -8.40 -0.38
CA ALA A 56 3.10 -7.88 0.40
C ALA A 56 1.72 -8.20 -0.21
N GLY A 57 1.66 -8.64 -1.48
CA GLY A 57 0.40 -8.91 -2.17
C GLY A 57 -0.45 -7.65 -2.43
N VAL A 58 0.19 -6.51 -2.68
CA VAL A 58 -0.46 -5.20 -2.89
C VAL A 58 -0.31 -4.71 -4.32
N ALA A 59 -1.29 -3.95 -4.81
CA ALA A 59 -1.22 -3.30 -6.11
C ALA A 59 -0.40 -2.00 -6.02
N TYR A 60 0.39 -1.70 -7.05
CA TYR A 60 1.15 -0.46 -7.13
C TYR A 60 1.28 0.04 -8.57
N TYR A 61 1.56 1.32 -8.72
CA TYR A 61 2.04 1.92 -9.96
C TYR A 61 3.25 2.78 -9.69
N LEU A 62 4.27 2.58 -10.51
CA LEU A 62 5.53 3.30 -10.42
C LEU A 62 5.66 4.28 -11.57
N GLN A 63 6.10 5.50 -11.27
CA GLN A 63 6.52 6.49 -12.25
C GLN A 63 7.92 6.99 -11.90
N ALA A 64 8.65 7.41 -12.92
CA ALA A 64 9.98 8.00 -12.79
C ALA A 64 10.16 9.03 -13.89
N VAL A 65 11.01 10.04 -13.64
CA VAL A 65 11.37 11.02 -14.66
C VAL A 65 12.68 10.67 -15.35
N GLU A 66 12.93 11.35 -16.46
CA GLU A 66 14.03 11.09 -17.39
C GLU A 66 15.42 11.20 -16.77
N SER A 67 15.59 12.03 -15.74
CA SER A 67 16.89 12.24 -15.07
C SER A 67 16.76 12.81 -13.67
N ASP A 68 17.85 12.79 -12.92
CA ASP A 68 17.96 13.40 -11.60
C ASP A 68 17.97 14.93 -11.59
N GLN A 69 17.94 15.57 -12.77
CA GLN A 69 17.84 17.02 -12.92
C GLN A 69 16.43 17.50 -13.28
N ALA A 70 15.50 16.58 -13.53
CA ALA A 70 14.14 16.87 -13.99
C ALA A 70 13.16 17.17 -12.82
N ALA A 71 13.54 18.06 -11.91
CA ALA A 71 12.79 18.33 -10.68
C ALA A 71 11.36 18.86 -10.94
N GLU A 72 11.19 19.70 -11.96
CA GLU A 72 9.89 20.24 -12.37
C GLU A 72 9.00 19.16 -13.00
N SER A 73 9.56 18.35 -13.91
CA SER A 73 8.88 17.17 -14.46
C SER A 73 8.41 16.24 -13.34
N GLN A 74 9.24 16.03 -12.31
CA GLN A 74 8.90 15.15 -11.19
C GLN A 74 7.72 15.69 -10.38
N LEU A 75 7.67 17.01 -10.14
CA LEU A 75 6.53 17.63 -9.48
C LEU A 75 5.24 17.48 -10.30
N ASN A 76 5.32 17.67 -11.62
CA ASN A 76 4.16 17.49 -12.51
C ASN A 76 3.64 16.05 -12.49
N VAL A 77 4.53 15.06 -12.59
CA VAL A 77 4.18 13.65 -12.46
C VAL A 77 3.54 13.37 -11.10
N CYS A 78 4.10 13.91 -10.01
CA CYS A 78 3.53 13.76 -8.67
C CYS A 78 2.07 14.22 -8.61
N ASN A 79 1.78 15.42 -9.13
CA ASN A 79 0.43 15.97 -9.15
C ASN A 79 -0.54 15.11 -9.98
N THR A 80 -0.12 14.62 -11.15
CA THR A 80 -0.93 13.69 -11.95
C THR A 80 -1.17 12.36 -11.23
N MET A 81 -0.16 11.84 -10.51
CA MET A 81 -0.32 10.61 -9.74
C MET A 81 -1.37 10.74 -8.62
N LEU A 82 -1.54 11.93 -8.02
CA LEU A 82 -2.57 12.16 -6.99
C LEU A 82 -4.00 12.00 -7.53
N GLU A 83 -4.24 12.24 -8.82
CA GLU A 83 -5.56 12.09 -9.44
C GLU A 83 -6.09 10.65 -9.37
N ARG A 84 -5.20 9.67 -9.19
CA ARG A 84 -5.55 8.25 -9.02
C ARG A 84 -5.97 7.89 -7.60
N ASN A 85 -5.91 8.83 -6.66
CA ASN A 85 -6.23 8.63 -5.23
C ASN A 85 -5.55 7.39 -4.61
N PRO A 86 -4.21 7.27 -4.69
CA PRO A 86 -3.51 6.14 -4.10
C PRO A 86 -3.67 6.10 -2.57
N VAL A 87 -3.59 4.91 -1.98
CA VAL A 87 -3.65 4.76 -0.51
C VAL A 87 -2.44 5.39 0.18
N ALA A 88 -1.29 5.38 -0.51
CA ALA A 88 -0.09 6.07 -0.13
C ALA A 88 0.71 6.50 -1.36
N MET A 89 1.35 7.67 -1.26
CA MET A 89 2.41 8.13 -2.14
C MET A 89 3.76 7.87 -1.48
N ILE A 90 4.57 7.04 -2.12
CA ILE A 90 5.96 6.77 -1.75
C ILE A 90 6.83 7.53 -2.74
N THR A 91 7.66 8.46 -2.27
CA THR A 91 8.39 9.38 -3.15
C THR A 91 9.88 9.37 -2.86
N ALA A 92 10.70 9.29 -3.89
CA ALA A 92 12.13 9.61 -3.83
C ALA A 92 12.36 10.98 -4.49
N ALA A 93 12.38 12.04 -3.68
CA ALA A 93 12.47 13.41 -4.19
C ALA A 93 13.83 13.70 -4.86
N ILE A 94 13.83 14.47 -5.95
CA ILE A 94 15.07 14.92 -6.59
C ILE A 94 15.89 15.81 -5.66
N ASN A 95 15.23 16.72 -4.94
CA ASN A 95 15.85 17.61 -3.97
C ASN A 95 14.94 17.81 -2.75
N SER A 96 15.42 18.56 -1.76
CA SER A 96 14.76 18.71 -0.46
C SER A 96 13.43 19.48 -0.49
N ALA A 97 13.07 20.13 -1.60
CA ALA A 97 11.95 21.06 -1.65
C ALA A 97 10.95 20.82 -2.79
N ASN A 98 11.35 20.18 -3.89
CA ASN A 98 10.55 20.16 -5.12
C ASN A 98 9.19 19.47 -4.94
N LEU A 99 9.11 18.43 -4.11
CA LEU A 99 7.85 17.69 -3.88
C LEU A 99 7.03 18.20 -2.70
N LEU A 100 7.50 19.17 -1.91
CA LEU A 100 6.74 19.70 -0.77
C LEU A 100 5.31 20.14 -1.13
N PRO A 101 5.06 20.83 -2.28
CA PRO A 101 3.69 21.18 -2.67
C PRO A 101 2.80 19.95 -2.91
N CYS A 102 3.29 18.97 -3.68
CA CYS A 102 2.54 17.74 -3.97
C CYS A 102 2.28 16.92 -2.70
N MET A 103 3.28 16.74 -1.83
CA MET A 103 3.13 15.99 -0.58
C MET A 103 2.11 16.65 0.36
N LYS A 104 2.10 17.98 0.41
CA LYS A 104 1.08 18.72 1.15
C LYS A 104 -0.33 18.44 0.59
N SER A 105 -0.51 18.51 -0.72
CA SER A 105 -1.79 18.18 -1.36
C SER A 105 -2.22 16.73 -1.12
N ALA A 106 -1.28 15.78 -1.14
CA ALA A 106 -1.54 14.39 -0.80
C ALA A 106 -2.07 14.25 0.64
N GLN A 107 -1.38 14.88 1.61
CA GLN A 107 -1.80 14.86 3.02
C GLN A 107 -3.17 15.51 3.23
N GLU A 108 -3.45 16.63 2.58
CA GLU A 108 -4.76 17.31 2.61
C GLU A 108 -5.87 16.43 2.03
N ALA A 109 -5.56 15.58 1.04
CA ALA A 109 -6.47 14.59 0.48
C ALA A 109 -6.57 13.29 1.32
N GLY A 110 -5.87 13.20 2.46
CA GLY A 110 -5.85 12.02 3.33
C GLY A 110 -4.95 10.88 2.84
N ILE A 111 -4.19 11.10 1.76
CA ILE A 111 -3.23 10.14 1.21
C ILE A 111 -1.99 10.12 2.12
N LYS A 112 -1.52 8.92 2.47
CA LYS A 112 -0.30 8.77 3.27
C LYS A 112 0.93 9.10 2.43
N VAL A 113 1.94 9.72 3.03
CA VAL A 113 3.18 10.07 2.33
C VAL A 113 4.35 9.37 3.02
N VAL A 114 5.23 8.77 2.22
CA VAL A 114 6.47 8.12 2.67
C VAL A 114 7.62 8.65 1.81
N ASP A 115 8.70 9.07 2.47
CA ASP A 115 9.96 9.42 1.82
C ASP A 115 10.84 8.15 1.72
N LEU A 116 11.38 7.87 0.54
CA LEU A 116 12.14 6.64 0.20
C LEU A 116 13.65 6.91 0.09
#